data_AF-A0A0N0V0W3-F1
#
_entry.id   AF-A0A0N0V0W3-F1
#
_cell.length_a   1.000
_cell.length_b   1.000
_cell.length_c   1.000
_cell.angle_alpha   90.00
_cell.angle_beta   90.00
_cell.angle_gamma   90.00
#
_symmetry.space_group_name_H-M   'P 1'
#
loop_
_entity.id
_entity.type
_entity.pdbx_description
1 polymer ?
#
loop_
_entity_poly.entity_id
_entity_poly.type
_entity_poly.pdbx_seq_one_letter_code
_entity_poly.pdbx_strand_id
1 'polypeptide(L)'
;MKKIITFSFSVSTLLFIACIAIAYSEGISIDPECPGPKDRIKLLIDIDLPTPCNDVRVTKNINGNNITIYINLIKSNEMCIQVIDRRKLTVDLGILRIGKYYVKVYRDYWSSVELDSFSFNVGQCHNDIPLIISVSPSLLTVGTTDQWIYIYGKNFSRLISGYPKVWIAGVKLTGAESTGAAPATYISSTKIKVHATFIYEGSDNTRDIAVRYNSGINDKIEKTNMITVSFDENGESTECKYTQSEFEKAISSYESLIVEKNNLINELNSKILTMYTKDQIDQAIRHVLDWGDYNNDGKVGLVEAINALQISSGIKKNTK
;
A
#
# COMPACT_ATOMS: atom_id res chain seq x y z
N MET A 1 -10.81 8.84 -74.32
CA MET A 1 -10.68 10.12 -73.59
C MET A 1 -9.90 9.86 -72.31
N LYS A 2 -8.67 10.36 -72.20
CA LYS A 2 -7.85 10.28 -70.97
C LYS A 2 -8.24 11.43 -70.05
N LYS A 3 -8.84 11.13 -68.89
CA LYS A 3 -9.07 12.11 -67.83
C LYS A 3 -7.77 12.32 -67.05
N ILE A 4 -7.20 13.52 -67.18
CA ILE A 4 -6.13 14.02 -66.31
C ILE A 4 -6.81 14.45 -65.00
N ILE A 5 -6.46 13.80 -63.90
CA ILE A 5 -6.87 14.19 -62.56
C ILE A 5 -5.78 15.10 -62.01
N THR A 6 -6.06 16.39 -61.92
CA THR A 6 -5.18 17.39 -61.31
C THR A 6 -5.50 17.44 -59.82
N PHE A 7 -4.57 16.98 -58.97
CA PHE A 7 -4.66 17.19 -57.52
C PHE A 7 -4.08 18.57 -57.18
N SER A 8 -4.92 19.51 -56.75
CA SER A 8 -4.47 20.74 -56.11
C SER A 8 -4.25 20.46 -54.63
N PHE A 9 -3.00 20.43 -54.18
CA PHE A 9 -2.68 20.50 -52.76
C PHE A 9 -2.94 21.93 -52.28
N SER A 10 -4.01 22.14 -51.51
CA SER A 10 -4.17 23.38 -50.75
C SER A 10 -3.09 23.40 -49.66
N VAL A 11 -2.27 24.45 -49.67
CA VAL A 11 -1.27 24.73 -48.64
C VAL A 11 -1.94 24.58 -47.28
N SER A 12 -1.48 23.57 -46.55
CA SER A 12 -1.88 23.26 -45.18
C SER A 12 -1.90 24.54 -44.37
N THR A 13 -3.05 24.83 -43.77
CA THR A 13 -3.17 25.69 -42.61
C THR A 13 -2.24 25.09 -41.56
N LEU A 14 -0.99 25.56 -41.51
CA LEU A 14 -0.13 25.43 -40.35
C LEU A 14 -0.89 26.14 -39.25
N LEU A 15 -1.73 25.38 -38.55
CA LEU A 15 -2.23 25.72 -37.24
C LEU A 15 -0.95 25.82 -36.40
N PHE A 16 -0.37 27.01 -36.35
CA PHE A 16 0.51 27.41 -35.27
C PHE A 16 -0.37 27.29 -34.03
N ILE A 17 -0.41 26.09 -33.46
CA ILE A 17 -0.71 25.90 -32.06
C ILE A 17 0.35 26.76 -31.40
N ALA A 18 -0.02 28.00 -31.08
CA ALA A 18 0.71 28.79 -30.13
C ALA A 18 0.75 27.92 -28.88
N CYS A 19 1.85 27.18 -28.73
CA CYS A 19 2.08 26.32 -27.61
C CYS A 19 2.23 27.28 -26.43
N ILE A 20 1.11 27.60 -25.79
CA ILE A 20 1.10 28.37 -24.56
C ILE A 20 1.81 27.45 -23.58
N ALA A 21 3.13 27.62 -23.45
CA ALA A 21 3.88 26.88 -22.45
C ALA A 21 3.40 27.37 -21.09
N ILE A 22 2.59 26.53 -20.46
CA ILE A 22 2.05 26.74 -19.13
C ILE A 22 3.18 26.33 -18.18
N ALA A 23 3.66 27.26 -17.35
CA ALA A 23 4.68 26.95 -16.33
C ALA A 23 4.09 26.05 -15.22
N TYR A 24 4.54 24.82 -15.08
CA TYR A 24 4.05 23.90 -14.04
C TYR A 24 5.01 23.85 -12.86
N SER A 25 4.49 23.68 -11.64
CA SER A 25 5.32 23.36 -10.47
C SER A 25 5.33 21.84 -10.27
N GLU A 26 6.52 21.27 -10.08
CA GLU A 26 6.68 19.83 -9.81
C GLU A 26 6.84 19.52 -8.31
N GLY A 27 6.85 20.56 -7.46
CA GLY A 27 6.85 20.38 -6.02
C GLY A 27 7.26 21.62 -5.24
N ILE A 28 6.73 21.69 -4.03
CA ILE A 28 7.10 22.66 -3.00
C ILE A 28 7.76 21.91 -1.84
N SER A 29 8.90 22.40 -1.37
CA SER A 29 9.56 21.94 -0.15
C SER A 29 9.99 23.13 0.74
N ILE A 30 10.36 22.86 1.99
CA ILE A 30 10.82 23.89 2.94
C ILE A 30 12.22 23.59 3.45
N ASP A 31 12.97 24.64 3.77
CA ASP A 31 14.29 24.59 4.38
C ASP A 31 14.34 25.51 5.61
N PRO A 32 14.66 24.99 6.82
CA PRO A 32 14.87 23.58 7.10
C PRO A 32 13.56 22.78 6.96
N GLU A 33 13.68 21.48 6.67
CA GLU A 33 12.52 20.56 6.55
C GLU A 33 11.65 20.54 7.82
N CYS A 34 12.29 20.80 8.95
CA CYS A 34 11.68 20.91 10.27
C CYS A 34 12.01 22.28 10.88
N PRO A 35 11.19 23.31 10.61
CA PRO A 35 11.45 24.64 11.12
C PRO A 35 10.99 24.83 12.57
N GLY A 36 11.95 25.06 13.46
CA GLY A 36 11.72 25.53 14.82
C GLY A 36 11.26 27.00 14.85
N PRO A 37 10.77 27.48 16.00
CA PRO A 37 10.26 28.86 16.15
C PRO A 37 11.33 29.96 16.04
N LYS A 38 12.62 29.57 15.94
CA LYS A 38 13.75 30.48 15.78
C LYS A 38 14.43 30.34 14.41
N ASP A 39 13.99 29.36 13.61
CA ASP A 39 14.61 29.09 12.32
C ASP A 39 14.10 30.06 11.28
N ARG A 40 14.98 30.42 10.35
CA ARG A 40 14.63 31.25 9.21
C ARG A 40 14.22 30.33 8.07
N ILE A 41 12.94 30.36 7.74
CA ILE A 41 12.30 29.39 6.86
C ILE A 41 12.41 29.87 5.42
N LYS A 42 12.78 28.97 4.50
CA LYS A 42 12.75 29.20 3.07
C LYS A 42 11.81 28.20 2.42
N LEU A 43 11.06 28.65 1.43
CA LEU A 43 10.30 27.80 0.53
C LEU A 43 11.14 27.55 -0.73
N LEU A 44 11.24 26.29 -1.14
CA LEU A 44 11.91 25.86 -2.35
C LEU A 44 10.84 25.38 -3.32
N ILE A 45 10.72 26.04 -4.47
CA ILE A 45 9.70 25.75 -5.48
C ILE A 45 10.40 25.33 -6.75
N ASP A 46 10.16 24.10 -7.19
CA ASP A 46 10.64 23.61 -8.47
C ASP A 46 9.58 23.93 -9.55
N ILE A 47 10.01 24.65 -10.59
CA ILE A 47 9.14 25.14 -11.67
C ILE A 47 9.81 24.94 -13.03
N ASP A 48 9.01 24.49 -14.00
CA ASP A 48 9.42 24.43 -15.39
C ASP A 48 9.04 25.75 -16.08
N LEU A 49 10.04 26.46 -16.59
CA LEU A 49 9.90 27.79 -17.15
C LEU A 49 10.27 27.82 -18.63
N PRO A 50 9.49 28.53 -19.46
CA PRO A 50 9.88 28.81 -20.84
C PRO A 50 10.96 29.91 -20.89
N THR A 51 12.21 29.54 -20.67
CA THR A 51 13.38 30.42 -20.72
C THR A 51 14.05 30.35 -22.11
N PRO A 52 14.89 31.33 -22.50
CA PRO A 52 15.16 32.61 -21.84
C PRO A 52 14.06 33.65 -22.06
N CYS A 53 12.96 33.29 -22.72
CA CYS A 53 11.89 34.22 -23.07
C CYS A 53 11.19 34.89 -21.88
N ASN A 54 11.19 34.21 -20.74
CA ASN A 54 10.58 34.70 -19.52
C ASN A 54 11.59 34.60 -18.38
N ASP A 55 11.72 35.69 -17.65
CA ASP A 55 12.30 35.69 -16.31
C ASP A 55 11.16 35.60 -15.28
N VAL A 56 11.49 35.42 -14.01
CA VAL A 56 10.51 35.23 -12.95
C VAL A 56 10.73 36.20 -11.82
N ARG A 57 9.64 36.85 -11.42
CA ARG A 57 9.57 37.64 -10.18
C ARG A 57 8.61 36.99 -9.21
N VAL A 58 9.16 36.61 -8.06
CA VAL A 58 8.37 36.03 -6.97
C VAL A 58 7.98 37.11 -5.97
N THR A 59 6.71 37.13 -5.59
CA THR A 59 6.20 37.94 -4.48
C THR A 59 5.47 37.05 -3.50
N LYS A 60 5.49 37.42 -2.21
CA LYS A 60 4.86 36.64 -1.14
C LYS A 60 3.93 37.53 -0.32
N ASN A 61 2.83 36.96 0.13
CA ASN A 61 1.92 37.56 1.09
C ASN A 61 1.71 36.57 2.25
N ILE A 62 1.85 37.03 3.49
CA ILE A 62 1.69 36.22 4.70
C ILE A 62 0.57 36.84 5.52
N ASN A 63 -0.58 36.18 5.57
CA ASN A 63 -1.75 36.61 6.35
C ASN A 63 -2.08 35.55 7.42
N GLY A 64 -1.55 35.75 8.62
CA GLY A 64 -1.60 34.75 9.69
C GLY A 64 -0.90 33.46 9.26
N ASN A 65 -1.66 32.36 9.23
CA ASN A 65 -1.15 31.04 8.85
C ASN A 65 -1.30 30.74 7.35
N ASN A 66 -1.85 31.66 6.57
CA ASN A 66 -1.98 31.50 5.12
C ASN A 66 -0.87 32.25 4.41
N ILE A 67 -0.12 31.54 3.58
CA ILE A 67 1.00 32.05 2.80
C ILE A 67 0.61 31.93 1.33
N THR A 68 0.69 33.04 0.62
CA THR A 68 0.41 33.09 -0.82
C THR A 68 1.65 33.54 -1.55
N ILE A 69 2.10 32.73 -2.51
CA ILE A 69 3.22 33.02 -3.38
C ILE A 69 2.68 33.31 -4.78
N TYR A 70 3.07 34.45 -5.35
CA TYR A 70 2.77 34.78 -6.74
C TYR A 70 4.05 34.74 -7.55
N ILE A 71 4.05 33.88 -8.57
CA ILE A 71 5.10 33.76 -9.56
C ILE A 71 4.67 34.57 -10.79
N ASN A 72 5.27 35.74 -10.99
CA ASN A 72 4.96 36.59 -12.13
C ASN A 72 6.01 36.37 -13.22
N LEU A 73 5.55 36.06 -14.43
CA LEU A 73 6.45 35.93 -15.59
C LEU A 73 6.77 37.32 -16.14
N ILE A 74 8.06 37.63 -16.24
CA ILE A 74 8.55 38.85 -16.88
C ILE A 74 9.03 38.48 -18.28
N LYS A 75 8.29 38.92 -19.29
CA LYS A 75 8.68 38.68 -20.68
C LYS A 75 9.94 39.49 -21.03
N SER A 76 10.94 38.84 -21.61
CA SER A 76 12.08 39.53 -22.20
C SER A 76 11.64 40.30 -23.44
N ASN A 77 12.18 41.51 -23.64
CA ASN A 77 11.93 42.32 -24.83
C ASN A 77 12.77 41.86 -26.04
N GLU A 78 13.67 40.91 -25.86
CA GLU A 78 14.55 40.40 -26.92
C GLU A 78 13.89 39.22 -27.68
N MET A 79 14.28 39.04 -28.94
CA MET A 79 13.90 37.83 -29.69
C MET A 79 14.52 36.61 -29.01
N CYS A 80 13.70 35.68 -28.56
CA CYS A 80 14.11 34.50 -27.80
C CYS A 80 13.49 33.24 -28.41
N ILE A 81 14.20 32.12 -28.31
CA ILE A 81 13.68 30.79 -28.66
C ILE A 81 13.25 30.12 -27.36
N GLN A 82 12.00 29.66 -27.31
CA GLN A 82 11.42 29.08 -26.11
C GLN A 82 11.95 27.66 -25.87
N VAL A 83 12.66 27.46 -24.77
CA VAL A 83 13.09 26.15 -24.27
C VAL A 83 12.52 25.98 -22.85
N ILE A 84 12.08 24.78 -22.49
CA ILE A 84 11.63 24.49 -21.13
C ILE A 84 12.89 24.25 -20.28
N ASP A 85 13.09 25.10 -19.28
CA ASP A 85 14.19 25.05 -18.32
C ASP A 85 13.63 24.87 -16.91
N ARG A 86 14.18 23.90 -16.17
CA ARG A 86 13.75 23.62 -14.81
C ARG A 86 14.54 24.49 -13.83
N ARG A 87 13.84 25.31 -13.07
CA ARG A 87 14.45 26.20 -12.08
C ARG A 87 13.91 25.96 -10.68
N LYS A 88 14.82 26.13 -9.72
CA LYS A 88 14.51 26.09 -8.30
C LYS A 88 14.45 27.51 -7.75
N LEU A 89 13.24 27.98 -7.45
CA LEU A 89 13.02 29.29 -6.83
C LEU A 89 13.13 29.17 -5.32
N THR A 90 13.81 30.12 -4.68
CA THR A 90 13.93 30.19 -3.22
C THR A 90 13.20 31.42 -2.71
N VAL A 91 12.21 31.21 -1.83
CA VAL A 91 11.45 32.29 -1.19
C VAL A 91 11.72 32.28 0.30
N ASP A 92 12.47 33.26 0.79
CA ASP A 92 12.67 33.44 2.24
C ASP A 92 11.33 33.84 2.88
N LEU A 93 10.80 33.03 3.80
CA LEU A 93 9.58 33.30 4.57
C LEU A 93 9.89 34.03 5.89
N GLY A 94 11.15 34.06 6.32
CA GLY A 94 11.56 34.64 7.60
C GLY A 94 11.32 33.70 8.79
N ILE A 95 11.23 34.28 9.99
CA ILE A 95 10.91 33.54 11.22
C ILE A 95 9.39 33.55 11.39
N LEU A 96 8.80 32.37 11.56
CA LEU A 96 7.37 32.18 11.75
C LEU A 96 7.06 31.73 13.19
N ARG A 97 5.87 32.05 13.69
CA ARG A 97 5.40 31.59 15.01
C ARG A 97 5.03 30.11 14.95
N ILE A 98 5.02 29.44 16.10
CA ILE A 98 4.55 28.05 16.23
C ILE A 98 3.13 27.93 15.67
N GLY A 99 2.90 26.97 14.79
CA GLY A 99 1.60 26.74 14.17
C GLY A 99 1.66 25.96 12.86
N LYS A 100 0.49 25.61 12.32
CA LYS A 100 0.34 25.00 11.01
C LYS A 100 0.09 26.08 9.96
N TYR A 101 0.90 26.09 8.90
CA TYR A 101 0.84 27.03 7.80
C TYR A 101 0.34 26.35 6.52
N TYR A 102 -0.39 27.10 5.72
CA TYR A 102 -0.92 26.68 4.42
C TYR A 102 -0.34 27.59 3.34
N VAL A 103 0.35 26.98 2.38
CA VAL A 103 1.00 27.65 1.26
C VAL A 103 0.18 27.41 0.02
N LYS A 104 -0.10 28.49 -0.73
CA LYS A 104 -0.66 28.42 -2.08
C LYS A 104 0.24 29.16 -3.04
N VAL A 105 0.52 28.55 -4.18
CA VAL A 105 1.35 29.15 -5.24
C VAL A 105 0.45 29.44 -6.43
N TYR A 106 0.44 30.69 -6.89
CA TYR A 106 -0.33 31.15 -8.04
C TYR A 106 0.59 31.63 -9.16
N ARG A 107 0.16 31.42 -10.40
CA ARG A 107 0.77 32.09 -11.56
C ARG A 107 0.13 33.44 -11.76
N ASP A 108 0.93 34.50 -11.78
CA ASP A 108 0.55 35.89 -11.95
C ASP A 108 -0.40 36.41 -10.85
N TYR A 109 -0.23 37.69 -10.48
CA TYR A 109 -1.05 38.30 -9.43
C TYR A 109 -2.56 38.35 -9.76
N TRP A 110 -2.90 38.42 -11.05
CA TRP A 110 -4.28 38.63 -11.54
C TRP A 110 -4.95 37.35 -12.03
N SER A 111 -4.15 36.32 -12.32
CA SER A 111 -4.65 35.03 -12.78
C SER A 111 -4.76 34.13 -11.56
N SER A 112 -5.97 33.82 -11.12
CA SER A 112 -6.22 32.97 -9.95
C SER A 112 -5.90 31.49 -10.20
N VAL A 113 -4.94 31.19 -11.08
CA VAL A 113 -4.52 29.82 -11.42
C VAL A 113 -3.58 29.33 -10.34
N GLU A 114 -4.11 28.49 -9.45
CA GLU A 114 -3.33 27.78 -8.43
C GLU A 114 -2.43 26.75 -9.14
N LEU A 115 -1.13 26.90 -8.97
CA LEU A 115 -0.12 25.99 -9.50
C LEU A 115 0.08 24.79 -8.58
N ASP A 116 0.13 25.05 -7.27
CA ASP A 116 0.37 24.04 -6.25
C ASP A 116 -0.05 24.56 -4.86
N SER A 117 -0.31 23.65 -3.92
CA SER A 117 -0.57 23.97 -2.52
C SER A 117 0.08 22.95 -1.58
N PHE A 118 0.57 23.44 -0.44
CA PHE A 118 1.34 22.65 0.52
C PHE A 118 1.05 23.14 1.95
N SER A 119 1.24 22.30 2.96
CA SER A 119 1.12 22.72 4.37
C SER A 119 2.25 22.17 5.22
N PHE A 120 2.74 22.95 6.18
CA PHE A 120 3.81 22.56 7.11
C PHE A 120 3.58 23.10 8.51
N ASN A 121 4.30 22.55 9.50
CA ASN A 121 4.23 23.02 10.88
C ASN A 121 5.54 23.69 11.30
N VAL A 122 5.43 24.79 12.05
CA VAL A 122 6.55 25.48 12.70
C VAL A 122 6.52 25.17 14.18
N GLY A 123 7.66 24.79 14.75
CA GLY A 123 7.82 24.45 16.17
C GLY A 123 7.13 23.15 16.60
N GLN A 124 6.35 22.52 15.73
CA GLN A 124 5.99 21.10 15.80
C GLN A 124 6.80 20.31 14.78
N CYS A 125 8.10 20.58 14.75
CA CYS A 125 9.04 19.67 14.13
C CYS A 125 8.89 18.35 14.85
N HIS A 126 8.30 17.41 14.14
CA HIS A 126 8.32 16.03 14.54
C HIS A 126 9.79 15.60 14.41
N ASN A 127 10.59 15.85 15.46
CA ASN A 127 11.79 15.04 15.81
C ASN A 127 11.40 13.58 16.12
N ASP A 128 10.23 13.19 15.64
CA ASP A 128 9.53 11.95 15.74
C ASP A 128 9.71 11.12 14.47
N ILE A 129 10.80 11.39 13.71
CA ILE A 129 11.31 10.44 12.75
C ILE A 129 11.54 9.14 13.53
N PRO A 130 10.85 8.06 13.16
CA PRO A 130 11.05 6.80 13.83
C PRO A 130 12.52 6.41 13.76
N LEU A 131 13.13 6.01 14.87
CA LEU A 131 14.55 5.67 14.92
C LEU A 131 14.71 4.29 15.54
N ILE A 132 15.37 3.39 14.81
CA ILE A 132 15.82 2.10 15.35
C ILE A 132 17.12 2.32 16.11
N ILE A 133 17.15 1.89 17.37
CA ILE A 133 18.32 2.01 18.26
C ILE A 133 18.96 0.64 18.50
N SER A 134 18.17 -0.36 18.86
CA SER A 134 18.66 -1.70 19.16
C SER A 134 17.60 -2.77 18.88
N VAL A 135 18.01 -4.03 18.93
CA VAL A 135 17.14 -5.19 18.76
C VAL A 135 17.46 -6.24 19.83
N SER A 136 16.47 -7.00 20.26
CA SER A 136 16.62 -8.10 21.20
C SER A 136 15.76 -9.31 20.79
N PRO A 137 16.33 -10.52 20.69
CA PRO A 137 17.77 -10.79 20.80
C PRO A 137 18.56 -10.16 19.64
N SER A 138 19.85 -9.90 19.85
CA SER A 138 20.78 -9.49 18.79
C SER A 138 21.55 -10.67 18.20
N LEU A 139 21.32 -11.89 18.69
CA LEU A 139 21.87 -13.14 18.19
C LEU A 139 20.73 -14.11 17.93
N LEU A 140 20.68 -14.70 16.73
CA LEU A 140 19.71 -15.72 16.35
C LEU A 140 20.45 -16.96 15.82
N THR A 141 19.87 -18.13 16.02
CA THR A 141 20.37 -19.38 15.43
C THR A 141 19.63 -19.70 14.14
N VAL A 142 20.34 -20.14 13.09
CA VAL A 142 19.73 -20.62 11.84
C VAL A 142 18.75 -21.76 12.09
N GLY A 143 17.61 -21.78 11.39
CA GLY A 143 16.64 -22.87 11.42
C GLY A 143 15.25 -22.47 11.94
N THR A 144 14.43 -23.47 12.27
CA THR A 144 13.10 -23.25 12.87
C THR A 144 13.23 -22.62 14.25
N THR A 145 12.41 -21.61 14.52
CA THR A 145 12.39 -20.91 15.81
C THR A 145 10.98 -20.49 16.19
N ASP A 146 10.76 -20.22 17.47
CA ASP A 146 9.50 -19.70 18.04
C ASP A 146 9.84 -18.48 18.92
N GLN A 147 10.57 -17.53 18.33
CA GLN A 147 11.22 -16.45 19.08
C GLN A 147 10.60 -15.09 18.79
N TRP A 148 10.33 -14.36 19.87
CA TRP A 148 9.95 -12.95 19.79
C TRP A 148 11.18 -12.07 19.59
N ILE A 149 11.08 -11.18 18.60
CA ILE A 149 12.06 -10.13 18.33
C ILE A 149 11.45 -8.79 18.74
N TYR A 150 12.19 -8.06 19.57
CA TYR A 150 11.87 -6.74 20.07
C TYR A 150 12.78 -5.71 19.42
N ILE A 151 12.22 -4.75 18.70
CA ILE A 151 12.95 -3.64 18.10
C ILE A 151 12.73 -2.43 19.00
N TYR A 152 13.81 -1.87 19.52
CA TYR A 152 13.80 -0.70 20.40
C TYR A 152 14.20 0.54 19.65
N GLY A 153 13.57 1.65 20.01
CA GLY A 153 13.75 2.88 19.28
C GLY A 153 13.03 4.07 19.87
N LYS A 154 12.76 5.04 19.01
CA LYS A 154 11.97 6.23 19.33
C LYS A 154 10.89 6.43 18.28
N ASN A 155 9.76 6.93 18.73
CA ASN A 155 8.67 7.47 17.93
C ASN A 155 7.94 6.49 16.99
N PHE A 156 7.91 5.19 17.33
CA PHE A 156 7.24 4.18 16.49
C PHE A 156 5.71 4.30 16.43
N SER A 157 5.03 4.81 17.47
CA SER A 157 3.56 4.71 17.59
C SER A 157 2.80 6.04 17.47
N ARG A 158 3.47 7.17 17.27
CA ARG A 158 2.85 8.50 17.48
C ARG A 158 2.22 9.13 16.24
N LEU A 159 2.56 8.70 15.02
CA LEU A 159 2.36 9.54 13.83
C LEU A 159 1.78 8.86 12.59
N ILE A 160 1.33 7.62 12.71
CA ILE A 160 1.30 6.74 11.55
C ILE A 160 0.05 5.88 11.64
N SER A 161 -0.83 6.09 10.67
CA SER A 161 -2.10 5.37 10.56
C SER A 161 -1.81 3.90 10.26
N GLY A 162 -2.11 3.03 11.23
CA GLY A 162 -2.02 1.59 11.11
C GLY A 162 -0.76 0.98 11.71
N TYR A 163 -0.72 -0.35 11.73
CA TYR A 163 0.41 -1.12 12.24
C TYR A 163 1.55 -1.10 11.21
N PRO A 164 2.79 -0.79 11.61
CA PRO A 164 3.92 -0.91 10.71
C PRO A 164 4.12 -2.36 10.30
N LYS A 165 4.69 -2.51 9.11
CA LYS A 165 5.23 -3.77 8.64
C LYS A 165 6.72 -3.79 8.93
N VAL A 166 7.21 -4.89 9.49
CA VAL A 166 8.62 -5.10 9.80
C VAL A 166 9.16 -6.12 8.82
N TRP A 167 10.32 -5.82 8.28
CA TRP A 167 11.11 -6.76 7.49
C TRP A 167 12.46 -6.95 8.19
N ILE A 168 12.89 -8.20 8.31
CA ILE A 168 14.20 -8.55 8.82
C ILE A 168 14.82 -9.45 7.75
N ALA A 169 15.97 -9.05 7.21
CA ALA A 169 16.65 -9.83 6.18
C ALA A 169 16.82 -11.28 6.65
N GLY A 170 16.63 -12.26 5.77
CA GLY A 170 16.85 -13.67 6.10
C GLY A 170 16.04 -14.20 7.30
N VAL A 171 14.92 -13.59 7.67
CA VAL A 171 14.06 -14.07 8.77
C VAL A 171 12.60 -14.16 8.31
N LYS A 172 12.00 -15.34 8.44
CA LYS A 172 10.57 -15.55 8.21
C LYS A 172 9.77 -15.11 9.43
N LEU A 173 8.97 -14.07 9.27
CA LEU A 173 8.09 -13.56 10.32
C LEU A 173 6.66 -14.13 10.19
N THR A 174 5.96 -14.23 11.31
CA THR A 174 4.55 -14.67 11.34
C THR A 174 3.67 -13.63 10.65
N GLY A 175 2.83 -14.07 9.71
CA GLY A 175 1.99 -13.17 8.92
C GLY A 175 2.74 -12.36 7.87
N ALA A 176 3.97 -12.78 7.51
CA ALA A 176 4.72 -12.16 6.43
C ALA A 176 4.02 -12.35 5.07
N GLU A 177 3.99 -11.27 4.29
CA GLU A 177 3.51 -11.27 2.90
C GLU A 177 4.60 -11.78 1.94
N SER A 178 4.33 -11.80 0.62
CA SER A 178 5.29 -12.21 -0.41
C SER A 178 6.59 -11.39 -0.42
N THR A 179 6.58 -10.20 0.18
CA THR A 179 7.76 -9.33 0.35
C THR A 179 8.64 -9.71 1.55
N GLY A 180 8.20 -10.66 2.38
CA GLY A 180 8.84 -11.03 3.65
C GLY A 180 8.55 -10.07 4.80
N ALA A 181 7.85 -8.96 4.56
CA ALA A 181 7.44 -8.04 5.62
C ALA A 181 6.20 -8.54 6.34
N ALA A 182 6.18 -8.48 7.67
CA ALA A 182 5.07 -8.90 8.52
C ALA A 182 4.53 -7.75 9.37
N PRO A 183 3.22 -7.72 9.68
CA PRO A 183 2.66 -6.71 10.58
C PRO A 183 3.25 -6.85 11.99
N ALA A 184 3.53 -5.72 12.64
CA ALA A 184 3.91 -5.69 14.04
C ALA A 184 2.80 -6.29 14.93
N THR A 185 3.16 -7.19 15.84
CA THR A 185 2.21 -7.79 16.80
C THR A 185 1.93 -6.85 17.97
N TYR A 186 2.90 -6.00 18.33
CA TYR A 186 2.75 -4.95 19.33
C TYR A 186 3.56 -3.73 18.93
N ILE A 187 3.03 -2.55 19.24
CA ILE A 187 3.71 -1.28 19.02
C ILE A 187 3.48 -0.33 20.19
N SER A 188 4.54 0.41 20.54
CA SER A 188 4.53 1.54 21.46
C SER A 188 5.54 2.56 20.98
N SER A 189 5.59 3.74 21.61
CA SER A 189 6.50 4.81 21.20
C SER A 189 7.98 4.41 21.18
N THR A 190 8.39 3.37 21.92
CA THR A 190 9.81 2.97 22.06
C THR A 190 10.09 1.51 21.68
N LYS A 191 9.06 0.74 21.32
CA LYS A 191 9.20 -0.71 21.11
C LYS A 191 8.22 -1.25 20.08
N ILE A 192 8.72 -2.06 19.14
CA ILE A 192 7.95 -2.92 18.22
C ILE A 192 8.25 -4.39 18.56
N LYS A 193 7.24 -5.27 18.45
CA LYS A 193 7.37 -6.72 18.67
C LYS A 193 6.91 -7.47 17.43
N VAL A 194 7.72 -8.43 16.98
CA VAL A 194 7.39 -9.37 15.89
C VAL A 194 7.80 -10.80 16.24
N HIS A 195 7.18 -11.77 15.58
CA HIS A 195 7.40 -13.19 15.85
C HIS A 195 8.15 -13.86 14.70
N ALA A 196 9.33 -14.40 14.96
CA ALA A 196 10.11 -15.17 13.99
C ALA A 196 9.72 -16.64 14.04
N THR A 197 9.56 -17.25 12.86
CA THR A 197 9.23 -18.68 12.70
C THR A 197 10.37 -19.49 12.06
N PHE A 198 11.25 -18.80 11.33
CA PHE A 198 12.40 -19.42 10.67
C PHE A 198 13.51 -18.40 10.43
N ILE A 199 14.76 -18.78 10.66
CA ILE A 199 15.95 -17.99 10.37
C ILE A 199 16.68 -18.65 9.21
N TYR A 200 16.75 -17.97 8.06
CA TYR A 200 17.43 -18.47 6.87
C TYR A 200 18.94 -18.28 6.99
N GLU A 201 19.67 -19.25 6.44
CA GLU A 201 21.07 -19.08 6.09
C GLU A 201 21.18 -17.99 5.00
N GLY A 202 22.15 -17.11 5.16
CA GLY A 202 22.44 -16.03 4.24
C GLY A 202 23.91 -16.05 3.84
N SER A 203 24.29 -15.25 2.84
CA SER A 203 25.69 -15.09 2.44
C SER A 203 26.55 -14.40 3.52
N ASP A 204 25.91 -13.79 4.52
CA ASP A 204 26.54 -13.16 5.67
C ASP A 204 25.93 -13.66 6.99
N ASN A 205 26.55 -13.24 8.10
CA ASN A 205 26.12 -13.58 9.46
C ASN A 205 25.37 -12.43 10.13
N THR A 206 24.86 -11.46 9.37
CA THR A 206 24.22 -10.26 9.90
C THR A 206 22.90 -9.98 9.19
N ARG A 207 21.87 -9.50 9.91
CA ARG A 207 20.58 -9.13 9.32
C ARG A 207 20.26 -7.67 9.49
N ASP A 208 19.80 -7.10 8.40
CA ASP A 208 19.25 -5.75 8.34
C ASP A 208 17.80 -5.76 8.81
N ILE A 209 17.36 -4.64 9.37
CA ILE A 209 15.99 -4.43 9.81
C ILE A 209 15.43 -3.22 9.09
N ALA A 210 14.24 -3.37 8.53
CA ALA A 210 13.43 -2.28 8.03
C ALA A 210 12.08 -2.24 8.74
N VAL A 211 11.63 -1.05 9.11
CA VAL A 211 10.26 -0.81 9.59
C VAL A 211 9.60 0.13 8.59
N ARG A 212 8.50 -0.35 8.00
CA ARG A 212 7.72 0.38 7.01
C ARG A 212 6.36 0.78 7.58
N TYR A 213 5.97 2.01 7.31
CA TYR A 213 4.71 2.60 7.69
C TYR A 213 3.81 2.82 6.47
N ASN A 214 2.51 2.88 6.69
CA ASN A 214 1.53 2.98 5.59
C ASN A 214 1.50 4.35 4.91
N SER A 215 2.07 5.39 5.54
CA SER A 215 2.11 6.75 5.01
C SER A 215 3.19 7.60 5.68
N GLY A 216 3.59 8.69 5.03
CA GLY A 216 4.55 9.69 5.53
C GLY A 216 5.82 9.80 4.69
N ILE A 217 6.57 10.89 4.86
CA ILE A 217 7.86 11.11 4.17
C ILE A 217 8.98 10.19 4.70
N ASN A 218 8.77 9.63 5.90
CA ASN A 218 9.61 8.62 6.54
C ASN A 218 8.84 7.28 6.57
N ASP A 219 8.26 6.89 5.43
CA ASP A 219 7.50 5.64 5.30
C ASP A 219 8.36 4.41 5.57
N LYS A 220 9.69 4.54 5.55
CA LYS A 220 10.64 3.48 5.76
C LYS A 220 11.82 3.96 6.61
N ILE A 221 12.13 3.20 7.65
CA ILE A 221 13.36 3.37 8.44
C ILE A 221 14.14 2.07 8.38
N GLU A 222 15.45 2.16 8.19
CA GLU A 222 16.32 1.00 8.01
C GLU A 222 17.55 1.09 8.89
N LYS A 223 18.03 -0.07 9.33
CA LYS A 223 19.27 -0.20 10.07
C LYS A 223 19.95 -1.50 9.69
N THR A 224 21.22 -1.39 9.31
CA THR A 224 22.01 -2.52 8.84
C THR A 224 22.70 -3.25 10.00
N ASN A 225 22.97 -4.54 9.80
CA ASN A 225 23.75 -5.38 10.72
C ASN A 225 23.28 -5.36 12.17
N MET A 226 21.96 -5.39 12.39
CA MET A 226 21.35 -5.27 13.72
C MET A 226 21.31 -6.60 14.48
N ILE A 227 21.23 -7.72 13.76
CA ILE A 227 21.17 -9.07 14.34
C ILE A 227 22.33 -9.87 13.78
N THR A 228 23.05 -10.57 14.62
CA THR A 228 24.02 -11.60 14.22
C THR A 228 23.32 -12.95 14.14
N VAL A 229 23.67 -13.76 13.16
CA VAL A 229 23.19 -15.13 13.02
C VAL A 229 24.33 -16.09 13.29
N SER A 230 24.13 -17.01 14.24
CA SER A 230 25.03 -18.12 14.51
C SER A 230 24.52 -19.40 13.88
N PHE A 231 25.47 -20.21 13.46
CA PHE A 231 25.26 -21.62 13.18
C PHE A 231 25.47 -22.37 14.48
N ASP A 232 24.62 -23.35 14.78
CA ASP A 232 24.89 -24.22 15.91
C ASP A 232 26.24 -24.91 15.70
N GLU A 233 27.06 -24.91 16.75
CA GLU A 233 28.48 -25.31 16.76
C GLU A 233 28.74 -26.75 16.30
N ASN A 234 27.67 -27.51 16.06
CA ASN A 234 27.74 -28.84 15.50
C ASN A 234 28.00 -28.86 13.98
N GLY A 235 27.94 -27.72 13.27
CA GLY A 235 28.38 -27.61 11.87
C GLY A 235 27.64 -28.48 10.85
N GLU A 236 26.80 -29.41 11.32
CA GLU A 236 25.71 -29.97 10.55
C GLU A 236 24.71 -28.85 10.37
N SER A 237 24.87 -28.15 9.25
CA SER A 237 23.73 -27.80 8.43
C SER A 237 22.65 -28.86 8.68
N THR A 238 21.59 -28.52 9.39
CA THR A 238 20.31 -29.19 9.22
C THR A 238 19.79 -28.80 7.83
N GLU A 239 20.60 -29.02 6.80
CA GLU A 239 20.16 -29.47 5.50
C GLU A 239 19.10 -30.50 5.82
N CYS A 240 17.88 -30.24 5.35
CA CYS A 240 16.70 -31.05 5.59
C CYS A 240 17.09 -32.50 5.91
N LYS A 241 16.98 -32.91 7.17
CA LYS A 241 17.32 -34.27 7.66
C LYS A 241 16.52 -35.38 6.97
N TYR A 242 15.71 -35.03 5.98
CA TYR A 242 15.09 -35.97 5.08
C TYR A 242 16.10 -36.31 4.00
N THR A 243 16.67 -37.50 4.12
CA THR A 243 17.27 -38.18 2.97
C THR A 243 16.27 -38.15 1.80
N GLN A 244 16.77 -38.17 0.57
CA GLN A 244 15.91 -38.29 -0.61
C GLN A 244 14.89 -39.45 -0.46
N SER A 245 15.30 -40.55 0.19
CA SER A 245 14.44 -41.69 0.49
C SER A 245 13.29 -41.35 1.45
N GLU A 246 13.52 -40.53 2.48
CA GLU A 246 12.45 -40.10 3.40
C GLU A 246 11.48 -39.14 2.73
N PHE A 247 11.97 -38.27 1.84
CA PHE A 247 11.13 -37.40 1.04
C PHE A 247 10.26 -38.20 0.06
N GLU A 248 10.84 -39.18 -0.64
CA GLU A 248 10.10 -40.10 -1.52
C GLU A 248 9.06 -40.92 -0.75
N LYS A 249 9.34 -41.36 0.48
CA LYS A 249 8.35 -42.00 1.35
C LYS A 249 7.21 -41.06 1.73
N ALA A 250 7.51 -39.80 2.04
CA ALA A 250 6.49 -38.81 2.35
C ALA A 250 5.59 -38.51 1.14
N ILE A 251 6.16 -38.40 -0.06
CA ILE A 251 5.40 -38.27 -1.31
C ILE A 251 4.50 -39.48 -1.52
N SER A 252 5.05 -40.70 -1.43
CA SER A 252 4.30 -41.94 -1.61
C SER A 252 3.14 -42.08 -0.61
N SER A 253 3.37 -41.69 0.65
CA SER A 253 2.32 -41.65 1.68
C SER A 253 1.24 -40.61 1.38
N TYR A 254 1.59 -39.47 0.78
CA TYR A 254 0.62 -38.44 0.42
C TYR A 254 -0.22 -38.87 -0.81
N GLU A 255 0.41 -39.49 -1.80
CA GLU A 255 -0.26 -40.04 -2.98
C GLU A 255 -1.26 -41.14 -2.58
N SER A 256 -0.93 -42.02 -1.63
CA SER A 256 -1.88 -43.03 -1.15
C SER A 256 -3.11 -42.42 -0.50
N LEU A 257 -2.95 -41.34 0.29
CA LEU A 257 -4.06 -40.62 0.91
C LEU A 257 -4.97 -39.94 -0.12
N ILE A 258 -4.41 -39.43 -1.23
CA ILE A 258 -5.20 -38.87 -2.33
C ILE A 258 -6.07 -39.96 -2.96
N VAL A 259 -5.50 -41.14 -3.23
CA VAL A 259 -6.23 -42.27 -3.81
C VAL A 259 -7.36 -42.73 -2.89
N GLU A 260 -7.08 -42.89 -1.58
CA GLU A 260 -8.08 -43.25 -0.58
C GLU A 260 -9.23 -42.24 -0.54
N LYS A 261 -8.91 -40.94 -0.50
CA LYS A 261 -9.92 -39.87 -0.51
C LYS A 261 -10.78 -39.88 -1.77
N ASN A 262 -10.19 -40.12 -2.94
CA ASN A 262 -10.94 -40.20 -4.20
C ASN A 262 -11.87 -41.41 -4.23
N ASN A 263 -11.46 -42.55 -3.69
CA ASN A 263 -12.33 -43.72 -3.56
C ASN A 263 -13.52 -43.42 -2.64
N LEU A 264 -13.28 -42.78 -1.49
CA LEU A 264 -14.34 -42.37 -0.57
C LEU A 264 -15.34 -41.39 -1.22
N ILE A 265 -14.84 -40.43 -2.01
CA ILE A 265 -15.69 -39.50 -2.78
C ILE A 265 -16.57 -40.25 -3.78
N ASN A 266 -16.00 -41.23 -4.49
CA ASN A 266 -16.73 -42.02 -5.47
C ASN A 266 -17.79 -42.92 -4.81
N GLU A 267 -17.47 -43.55 -3.69
CA GLU A 267 -18.42 -44.32 -2.88
C GLU A 267 -19.56 -43.43 -2.37
N LEU A 268 -19.24 -42.24 -1.85
CA LEU A 268 -20.23 -41.28 -1.39
C LEU A 268 -21.15 -40.82 -2.52
N ASN A 269 -20.58 -40.48 -3.68
CA ASN A 269 -21.36 -40.08 -4.86
C ASN A 269 -22.28 -41.21 -5.35
N SER A 270 -21.78 -42.45 -5.37
CA SER A 270 -22.61 -43.63 -5.71
C SER A 270 -23.76 -43.84 -4.71
N LYS A 271 -23.49 -43.65 -3.41
CA LYS A 271 -24.51 -43.71 -2.38
C LYS A 271 -25.55 -42.61 -2.52
N ILE A 272 -25.13 -41.36 -2.76
CA ILE A 272 -26.05 -40.22 -2.97
C ILE A 272 -26.95 -40.47 -4.18
N LEU A 273 -26.40 -40.95 -5.29
CA LEU A 273 -27.15 -41.27 -6.50
C LEU A 273 -28.17 -42.41 -6.32
N THR A 274 -27.98 -43.27 -5.33
CA THR A 274 -28.90 -44.38 -5.02
C THR A 274 -29.89 -44.05 -3.90
N MET A 275 -29.68 -42.95 -3.16
CA MET A 275 -30.59 -42.55 -2.07
C MET A 275 -31.97 -42.11 -2.57
N TYR A 276 -32.05 -41.53 -3.77
CA TYR A 276 -33.31 -41.13 -4.37
C TYR A 276 -33.30 -41.44 -5.86
N THR A 277 -34.32 -42.17 -6.32
CA THR A 277 -34.54 -42.30 -7.77
C THR A 277 -35.02 -40.95 -8.32
N LYS A 278 -34.80 -40.74 -9.63
CA LYS A 278 -35.36 -39.59 -10.33
C LYS A 278 -36.87 -39.47 -10.11
N ASP A 279 -37.59 -40.60 -10.12
CA ASP A 279 -39.03 -40.62 -9.89
C ASP A 279 -39.41 -40.19 -8.46
N GLN A 280 -38.62 -40.57 -7.45
CA GLN A 280 -38.84 -40.11 -6.07
C GLN A 280 -38.59 -38.60 -5.92
N ILE A 281 -37.59 -38.05 -6.61
CA ILE A 281 -37.33 -36.60 -6.65
C ILE A 281 -38.46 -35.89 -7.40
N ASP A 282 -38.84 -36.37 -8.58
CA ASP A 282 -39.90 -35.78 -9.40
C ASP A 282 -41.26 -35.84 -8.67
N GLN A 283 -41.53 -36.93 -7.93
CA GLN A 283 -42.71 -37.06 -7.08
C GLN A 283 -42.66 -36.07 -5.91
N ALA A 284 -41.52 -35.91 -5.24
CA ALA A 284 -41.35 -34.91 -4.17
C ALA A 284 -41.53 -33.47 -4.69
N ILE A 285 -41.03 -33.16 -5.90
CA ILE A 285 -41.19 -31.85 -6.54
C ILE A 285 -42.66 -31.59 -6.91
N ARG A 286 -43.37 -32.60 -7.44
CA ARG A 286 -44.80 -32.48 -7.78
C ARG A 286 -45.67 -32.21 -6.55
N HIS A 287 -45.32 -32.80 -5.42
CA HIS A 287 -46.02 -32.58 -4.15
C HIS A 287 -45.50 -31.37 -3.36
N VAL A 288 -44.52 -30.61 -3.87
CA VAL A 288 -43.99 -29.44 -3.16
C VAL A 288 -45.06 -28.34 -3.01
N LEU A 289 -45.99 -28.25 -3.95
CA LEU A 289 -47.16 -27.39 -3.85
C LEU A 289 -48.16 -27.93 -2.82
N ASP A 290 -48.39 -29.25 -2.80
CA ASP A 290 -49.27 -29.90 -1.82
C ASP A 290 -48.75 -29.79 -0.36
N TRP A 291 -47.45 -29.53 -0.17
CA TRP A 291 -46.83 -29.40 1.16
C TRP A 291 -46.77 -27.97 1.69
N GLY A 292 -47.01 -26.98 0.83
CA GLY A 292 -46.81 -25.56 1.14
C GLY A 292 -48.03 -24.68 0.92
N ASP A 293 -48.88 -24.98 -0.06
CA ASP A 293 -50.05 -24.15 -0.37
C ASP A 293 -51.25 -24.54 0.53
N TYR A 294 -51.15 -24.23 1.83
CA TYR A 294 -52.20 -24.57 2.79
C TYR A 294 -53.49 -23.76 2.60
N ASN A 295 -53.44 -22.69 1.80
CA ASN A 295 -54.56 -21.82 1.55
C ASN A 295 -55.19 -22.02 0.15
N ASN A 296 -54.64 -22.93 -0.67
CA ASN A 296 -55.05 -23.26 -2.04
C ASN A 296 -55.10 -22.04 -3.00
N ASP A 297 -54.21 -21.06 -2.85
CA ASP A 297 -54.14 -19.91 -3.76
C ASP A 297 -53.26 -20.15 -5.00
N GLY A 298 -52.70 -21.35 -5.14
CA GLY A 298 -51.81 -21.75 -6.21
C GLY A 298 -50.39 -21.21 -6.05
N LYS A 299 -50.04 -20.67 -4.88
CA LYS A 299 -48.73 -20.09 -4.57
C LYS A 299 -48.25 -20.62 -3.22
N VAL A 300 -46.94 -20.55 -3.00
CA VAL A 300 -46.33 -20.84 -1.71
C VAL A 300 -45.69 -19.56 -1.21
N GLY A 301 -46.30 -18.94 -0.20
CA GLY A 301 -45.77 -17.76 0.46
C GLY A 301 -44.53 -18.09 1.30
N LEU A 302 -43.77 -17.05 1.70
CA LEU A 302 -42.55 -17.22 2.49
C LEU A 302 -42.82 -17.95 3.83
N VAL A 303 -43.94 -17.66 4.49
CA VAL A 303 -44.32 -18.28 5.77
C VAL A 303 -44.62 -19.77 5.59
N GLU A 304 -45.28 -20.13 4.50
CA GLU A 304 -45.62 -21.50 4.13
C GLU A 304 -44.36 -22.31 3.76
N ALA A 305 -43.46 -21.71 2.98
CA ALA A 305 -42.15 -22.30 2.67
C ALA A 305 -41.31 -22.54 3.93
N ILE A 306 -41.27 -21.59 4.87
CA ILE A 306 -40.59 -21.76 6.16
C ILE A 306 -41.20 -22.91 6.97
N ASN A 307 -42.54 -23.02 6.98
CA ASN A 307 -43.24 -24.05 7.73
C ASN A 307 -43.01 -25.46 7.11
N ALA A 308 -43.03 -25.56 5.78
CA ALA A 308 -42.72 -26.80 5.05
C ALA A 308 -41.27 -27.24 5.29
N LEU A 309 -40.31 -26.30 5.31
CA LEU A 309 -38.91 -26.57 5.65
C LEU A 309 -38.76 -27.03 7.10
N GLN A 310 -39.49 -26.44 8.06
CA GLN A 310 -39.48 -26.89 9.46
C GLN A 310 -40.01 -28.32 9.61
N ILE A 311 -41.09 -28.67 8.91
CA ILE A 311 -41.68 -30.02 8.94
C ILE A 311 -40.73 -31.04 8.31
N SER A 312 -40.21 -30.76 7.11
CA SER A 312 -39.31 -31.66 6.38
C SER A 312 -37.93 -31.84 7.06
N SER A 313 -37.45 -30.83 7.79
CA SER A 313 -36.22 -30.92 8.59
C SER A 313 -36.41 -31.55 9.98
N GLY A 314 -37.65 -31.87 10.38
CA GLY A 314 -37.95 -32.43 11.69
C GLY A 314 -37.85 -31.44 12.86
N ILE A 315 -37.75 -30.14 12.57
CA ILE A 315 -37.73 -29.08 13.60
C ILE A 315 -39.15 -28.93 14.15
N LYS A 316 -39.39 -29.45 15.36
CA LYS A 316 -40.66 -29.27 16.06
C LYS A 316 -40.90 -27.79 16.33
N LYS A 317 -42.02 -27.26 15.81
CA LYS A 317 -42.48 -25.92 16.12
C LYS A 317 -42.74 -25.83 17.63
N ASN A 318 -41.98 -25.00 18.35
CA ASN A 318 -42.27 -24.69 19.74
C ASN A 318 -43.54 -23.84 19.77
N THR A 319 -44.71 -24.47 19.89
CA THR A 319 -45.97 -23.79 20.20
C THR A 319 -45.87 -23.25 21.62
N LYS A 320 -45.69 -21.94 21.74
CA LYS A 320 -46.04 -21.16 22.94
C LYS A 320 -47.47 -20.68 22.81
#